data_AF-A0A959RT49-F1
#
_entry.id   AF-A0A959RT49-F1
#
_cell.length_a   1.000
_cell.length_b   1.000
_cell.length_c   1.000
_cell.angle_alpha   90.00
_cell.angle_beta   90.00
_cell.angle_gamma   90.00
#
_symmetry.space_group_name_H-M   'P 1'
#
loop_
_entity.id
_entity.type
_entity.pdbx_description
1 polymer ?
#
loop_
_entity_poly.entity_id
_entity_poly.type
_entity_poly.pdbx_seq_one_letter_code
_entity_poly.pdbx_strand_id
1 'polypeptide(L)' 'LASFLFESDPLLTKSCKKKLTKRGLDIVLTTVTQDAILVAEKNITLEPKSTTADARVASR' A
#
# COMPACT_ATOMS: atom_id res chain seq x y z
N LEU A 1 -7.41 -1.48 7.15
CA LEU A 1 -6.17 -2.25 6.93
C LEU A 1 -5.61 -1.79 5.59
N ALA A 2 -4.42 -1.19 5.55
CA ALA A 2 -3.77 -0.89 4.27
C ALA A 2 -3.23 -2.22 3.72
N SER A 3 -3.92 -2.79 2.73
CA SER A 3 -3.47 -4.00 2.07
C SER A 3 -2.63 -3.61 0.86
N PHE A 4 -1.34 -3.93 0.88
CA PHE A 4 -0.49 -3.81 -0.29
C PHE A 4 -0.81 -4.93 -1.29
N LEU A 5 -0.67 -4.64 -2.58
CA LEU A 5 -0.94 -5.59 -3.67
C LEU A 5 0.30 -5.69 -4.56
N PHE A 6 0.63 -6.88 -5.05
CA PHE A 6 1.73 -7.02 -6.02
C PHE A 6 1.24 -6.69 -7.43
N GLU A 7 2.08 -6.03 -8.23
CA GLU A 7 1.78 -5.66 -9.62
C GLU A 7 1.44 -6.88 -10.50
N SER A 8 2.01 -8.05 -10.15
CA SER A 8 1.83 -9.34 -10.81
C SER A 8 0.61 -10.13 -10.36
N ASP A 9 -0.22 -9.60 -9.46
CA ASP A 9 -1.45 -10.27 -9.03
C ASP A 9 -2.41 -10.42 -10.24
N PRO A 10 -2.82 -11.65 -10.61
CA PRO A 10 -3.71 -11.89 -11.74
C PRO A 10 -5.07 -11.17 -11.63
N LEU A 11 -5.52 -10.88 -10.40
CA LEU A 11 -6.77 -10.18 -10.13
C LEU A 11 -6.61 -8.65 -10.21
N LEU A 12 -5.38 -8.14 -10.22
CA LEU A 12 -5.07 -6.73 -10.36
C LEU A 12 -5.11 -6.30 -11.84
N THR A 13 -6.32 -6.23 -12.38
CA THR A 13 -6.55 -5.80 -13.77
C THR A 13 -6.17 -4.33 -14.00
N LYS A 14 -5.93 -3.95 -15.27
CA LYS A 14 -5.68 -2.55 -15.66
C LYS A 14 -6.78 -1.59 -15.18
N SER A 15 -8.03 -2.04 -15.19
CA SER A 15 -9.18 -1.27 -14.69
C SER A 15 -9.10 -1.05 -13.18
N CYS A 16 -8.69 -2.07 -12.42
CA CYS A 16 -8.46 -1.96 -10.97
C CYS A 16 -7.35 -0.94 -10.68
N LYS A 17 -6.19 -1.06 -11.33
CA LYS A 17 -5.06 -0.11 -11.20
C LYS A 17 -5.50 1.34 -11.46
N LYS A 18 -6.24 1.57 -12.53
CA LYS A 18 -6.80 2.90 -12.86
C LYS A 18 -7.70 3.45 -11.76
N LYS A 19 -8.52 2.61 -11.11
CA LYS A 19 -9.37 3.03 -9.98
C LYS A 19 -8.54 3.38 -8.74
N LEU A 20 -7.47 2.63 -8.47
CA LEU A 20 -6.56 2.92 -7.35
C LEU A 20 -5.87 4.27 -7.53
N THR A 21 -5.29 4.53 -8.70
CA THR A 21 -4.66 5.82 -9.03
C THR A 21 -5.64 6.98 -8.91
N LYS A 22 -6.88 6.82 -9.42
CA LYS A 22 -7.94 7.85 -9.28
C LYS A 22 -8.30 8.17 -7.83
N ARG A 23 -8.11 7.23 -6.91
CA ARG A 23 -8.35 7.42 -5.47
C ARG A 23 -7.12 7.94 -4.72
N GLY A 24 -6.01 8.19 -5.42
CA GLY A 24 -4.73 8.58 -4.80
C GLY A 24 -4.11 7.45 -3.95
N LEU A 25 -4.50 6.19 -4.18
CA LEU A 25 -3.99 5.06 -3.42
C LEU A 25 -2.74 4.50 -4.08
N ASP A 26 -1.60 4.72 -3.44
CA ASP A 26 -0.31 4.20 -3.86
C ASP A 26 0.05 2.91 -3.10
N ILE A 27 -0.71 1.85 -3.36
CA ILE A 27 -0.65 0.58 -2.62
C ILE A 27 -0.16 -0.62 -3.46
N VAL A 28 0.16 -0.39 -4.73
CA VAL A 28 0.66 -1.44 -5.63
C VAL A 28 2.19 -1.48 -5.55
N LEU A 29 2.72 -2.66 -5.25
CA LEU A 29 4.14 -2.93 -5.09
C LEU A 29 4.71 -3.55 -6.37
N THR A 30 5.77 -2.93 -6.86
CA THR A 30 6.67 -3.54 -7.83
C THR A 30 7.79 -4.25 -7.10
N THR A 31 8.18 -5.41 -7.61
CA THR A 31 9.26 -6.22 -7.04
C THR A 31 10.49 -6.20 -7.95
N VAL A 32 11.65 -6.34 -7.33
CA VAL A 32 12.92 -6.62 -7.99
C VAL A 32 13.47 -7.94 -7.47
N THR A 33 14.07 -8.74 -8.34
CA THR A 33 14.76 -9.96 -7.92
C THR A 33 16.10 -9.60 -7.32
N GLN A 34 16.36 -10.05 -6.09
CA GLN A 34 17.66 -10.00 -5.45
C GLN A 34 17.99 -11.42 -5.01
N ASP A 35 19.10 -11.94 -5.54
CA ASP A 35 19.50 -13.34 -5.41
C ASP A 35 18.37 -14.31 -5.84
N ALA A 36 17.73 -14.97 -4.87
CA ALA A 36 16.66 -15.95 -5.08
C ALA A 36 15.30 -15.46 -4.54
N ILE A 37 15.19 -14.19 -4.14
CA ILE A 37 13.97 -13.63 -3.55
C ILE A 37 13.48 -12.40 -4.32
N LEU A 38 12.17 -12.15 -4.24
CA LEU A 38 11.54 -10.93 -4.75
C LEU A 38 11.41 -9.93 -3.61
N VAL A 39 11.94 -8.72 -3.82
CA VAL A 39 11.95 -7.64 -2.83
C VAL A 39 11.12 -6.48 -3.36
N ALA A 40 10.25 -5.92 -2.53
CA ALA A 40 9.54 -4.68 -2.79
C ALA A 40 9.87 -3.65 -1.70
N GLU A 41 10.13 -2.41 -2.10
CA GLU A 41 10.43 -1.32 -1.18
C GLU A 41 9.31 -0.28 -1.21
N LYS A 42 8.84 0.14 -0.03
CA LYS A 42 7.78 1.13 0.11
C LYS A 42 7.99 2.00 1.34
N ASN A 43 8.08 3.31 1.12
CA ASN A 43 8.14 4.28 2.20
C ASN A 43 6.75 4.53 2.79
N ILE A 44 6.65 4.56 4.11
CA ILE A 44 5.43 4.90 4.84
C ILE A 44 5.62 6.29 5.45
N THR A 45 4.90 7.27 4.91
CA THR A 45 4.85 8.61 5.48
C THR A 45 3.75 8.65 6.54
N LEU A 46 4.12 8.99 7.77
CA LEU A 46 3.17 9.19 8.86
C LEU A 46 2.75 10.65 8.85
N GLU A 47 1.44 10.89 8.89
CA GLU A 47 0.91 12.23 9.11
C GLU A 47 1.33 12.72 10.50
N PRO A 48 1.66 14.01 10.66
CA PRO A 48 1.96 14.58 11.96
C PRO A 48 0.75 14.40 12.87
N LYS A 49 0.99 14.04 14.12
CA LYS A 49 -0.05 13.94 15.14
C LYS A 49 -0.74 15.29 15.26
N SER A 50 -1.97 15.41 14.73
CA SER A 50 -2.81 16.54 15.08
C SER A 50 -3.11 16.43 16.58
N THR A 51 -2.95 17.54 17.30
CA THR A 51 -3.12 17.62 18.77
C THR A 51 -4.59 17.48 19.20
N THR A 52 -5.35 16.60 18.56
CA THR A 52 -6.71 16.25 18.93
C THR A 52 -6.70 14.78 19.31
N ALA A 53 -6.65 14.53 20.62
CA ALA A 53 -6.75 13.27 21.34
C ALA A 53 -6.94 12.00 20.47
N ASP A 54 -5.98 11.09 20.55
CA ASP A 54 -6.03 9.73 20.00
C ASP A 54 -7.28 8.98 20.49
N ALA A 55 -8.37 9.08 19.74
CA ALA A 55 -9.51 8.19 19.82
C ALA A 55 -9.55 7.38 18.54
N ARG A 56 -8.66 6.37 18.43
CA ARG A 56 -8.78 5.17 17.56
C ARG A 56 -7.51 4.32 17.65
N VAL A 57 -7.16 3.84 18.85
CA VAL A 57 -6.55 2.52 18.93
C VAL A 57 -7.71 1.55 18.90
N ALA A 58 -7.93 0.88 17.77
CA ALA A 58 -8.88 -0.22 17.71
C ALA A 58 -8.30 -1.39 18.52
N SER A 59 -8.60 -1.42 19.82
CA SER A 59 -8.47 -2.63 20.63
C SER A 59 -9.33 -3.72 20.00
N ARG A 60 -8.75 -4.92 19.88
CA ARG A 60 -9.45 -6.13 19.45
C ARG A 60 -10.56 -6.49 20.42
#